data_AF-A0A816WJW5-F1
#
_entry.id   AF-A0A816WJW5-F1
#
_cell.length_a   1.000
_cell.length_b   1.000
_cell.length_c   1.000
_cell.angle_alpha   90.00
_cell.angle_beta   90.00
_cell.angle_gamma   90.00
#
_symmetry.space_group_name_H-M   'P 1'
#
loop_
_entity.id
_entity.type
_entity.pdbx_description
1 polymer ?
#
loop_
_entity_poly.entity_id
_entity_poly.type
_entity_poly.pdbx_seq_one_letter_code
_entity_poly.pdbx_strand_id
1 'polypeptide(L)'
;NYTEKHFGNRDWQKMVDDQEFNEQILKEIQDACKKGGIQSFEMPQRVKVVTESWTPETGVVTDAFKLKRKAIEEKYKDDIESLYKGEQPKKTSSKKKTSRAATSEAEEKKEPSTATSKGDPANISEDVVADDENKKKYA
;
A
#
# COMPACT_ATOMS: atom_id res chain seq x y z
N ASN A 1 10.21 19.44 -21.09
CA ASN A 1 9.05 18.53 -21.06
C ASN A 1 9.33 17.27 -21.84
N TYR A 2 9.85 16.25 -21.14
CA TYR A 2 10.03 14.88 -21.66
C TYR A 2 8.67 14.16 -21.80
N THR A 3 7.83 14.30 -20.78
CA THR A 3 6.45 13.81 -20.70
C THR A 3 5.61 14.18 -21.93
N GLU A 4 5.52 15.46 -22.27
CA GLU A 4 4.69 15.97 -23.39
C GLU A 4 5.19 15.51 -24.78
N LYS A 5 6.47 15.16 -24.89
CA LYS A 5 7.08 14.72 -26.16
C LYS A 5 6.85 13.23 -26.43
N HIS A 6 6.78 12.41 -25.38
CA HIS A 6 6.76 10.95 -25.49
C HIS A 6 5.42 10.31 -25.11
N PHE A 7 4.56 11.01 -24.34
CA PHE A 7 3.33 10.43 -23.80
C PHE A 7 2.12 11.36 -24.01
N GLY A 8 0.98 10.75 -24.33
CA GLY A 8 -0.31 11.46 -24.36
C GLY A 8 -0.85 11.72 -22.95
N ASN A 9 -1.81 12.65 -22.83
CA ASN A 9 -2.34 13.19 -21.57
C ASN A 9 -3.02 12.15 -20.62
N ARG A 10 -2.99 10.84 -20.95
CA ARG A 10 -3.61 9.76 -20.14
C ARG A 10 -2.77 8.50 -19.98
N ASP A 11 -1.54 8.46 -20.49
CA ASP A 11 -0.70 7.24 -20.51
C ASP A 11 0.41 7.20 -19.44
N TRP A 12 0.32 8.04 -18.40
CA TRP A 12 1.37 8.18 -17.39
C TRP A 12 1.77 6.85 -16.71
N GLN A 13 0.84 5.90 -16.58
CA GLN A 13 1.15 4.60 -15.98
C GLN A 13 2.15 3.80 -16.83
N LYS A 14 2.13 3.95 -18.15
CA LYS A 14 3.09 3.28 -19.05
C LYS A 14 4.47 3.92 -18.99
N MET A 15 4.53 5.19 -18.58
CA MET A 15 5.78 5.94 -18.46
C MET A 15 6.66 5.42 -17.32
N VAL A 16 6.07 4.84 -16.28
CA VAL A 16 6.77 4.28 -15.12
C VAL A 16 7.70 3.12 -15.49
N ASP A 17 7.43 2.45 -16.60
CA ASP A 17 8.24 1.35 -17.13
C ASP A 17 9.26 1.81 -18.19
N ASP A 18 9.24 3.09 -18.56
CA ASP A 18 10.18 3.66 -19.51
C ASP A 18 11.54 3.94 -18.85
N GLN A 19 12.62 3.55 -19.52
CA GLN A 19 13.96 3.66 -18.96
C GLN A 19 14.44 5.12 -18.93
N GLU A 20 14.25 5.84 -20.03
CA GLU A 20 14.68 7.24 -20.15
C GLU A 20 13.93 8.12 -19.13
N PHE A 21 12.67 7.81 -18.83
CA PHE A 21 11.94 8.44 -17.74
C PHE A 21 12.60 8.21 -16.38
N ASN A 22 12.91 6.95 -16.03
CA ASN A 22 13.52 6.62 -14.75
C ASN A 22 14.91 7.25 -14.59
N GLU A 23 15.69 7.32 -15.67
CA GLU A 23 16.99 8.01 -15.71
C GLU A 23 16.85 9.52 -15.47
N GLN A 24 15.85 10.15 -16.08
CA GLN A 24 15.59 11.58 -15.89
C GLN A 24 15.15 11.89 -14.45
N ILE A 25 14.28 11.06 -13.86
CA ILE A 25 13.88 11.18 -12.44
C ILE A 25 15.10 11.01 -11.52
N LEU A 26 15.96 10.01 -11.78
CA LEU A 26 17.17 9.80 -11.00
C LEU A 26 18.08 11.03 -11.06
N LYS A 27 18.27 11.62 -12.25
CA LYS A 27 19.08 12.83 -12.44
C LYS A 27 18.52 14.00 -11.63
N GLU A 28 17.21 14.21 -11.66
CA GLU A 28 16.55 15.28 -10.89
C GLU A 28 16.73 15.10 -9.37
N ILE A 29 16.58 13.86 -8.88
CA ILE A 29 16.84 13.52 -7.48
C ILE A 29 18.30 13.81 -7.11
N GLN A 30 19.26 13.36 -7.93
CA GLN A 30 20.68 13.58 -7.70
C GLN A 30 21.05 15.06 -7.72
N ASP A 31 20.45 15.85 -8.61
CA ASP A 31 20.66 17.30 -8.67
C ASP A 31 20.07 18.00 -7.45
N ALA A 32 18.94 17.53 -6.91
CA ALA A 32 18.41 18.00 -5.63
C ALA A 32 19.34 17.62 -4.45
N CYS A 33 19.86 16.39 -4.42
CA CYS A 33 20.83 15.95 -3.42
C CYS A 33 22.11 16.81 -3.43
N LYS A 34 22.67 17.10 -4.62
CA LYS A 34 23.83 17.98 -4.77
C LYS A 34 23.57 19.37 -4.23
N LYS A 35 22.41 19.96 -4.57
CA LYS A 35 21.99 21.28 -4.05
C LYS A 35 21.82 21.28 -2.54
N GLY A 36 21.37 20.15 -1.97
CA GLY A 36 21.23 19.94 -0.54
C GLY A 36 22.54 19.61 0.21
N GLY A 37 23.68 19.52 -0.48
CA GLY A 37 24.97 19.17 0.14
C GLY A 37 25.05 17.73 0.66
N ILE A 38 24.22 16.82 0.12
CA ILE A 38 24.19 15.41 0.50
C ILE A 38 25.48 14.73 0.05
N GLN A 39 26.03 13.85 0.89
CA GLN A 39 27.28 13.15 0.58
C GLN A 39 27.07 12.10 -0.51
N SER A 40 28.13 11.78 -1.26
CA SER A 40 28.04 10.86 -2.41
C SER A 40 27.56 9.47 -2.05
N PHE A 41 27.86 8.97 -0.84
CA PHE A 41 27.42 7.65 -0.37
C PHE A 41 25.95 7.62 0.07
N GLU A 42 25.33 8.76 0.32
CA GLU A 42 23.90 8.89 0.61
C GLU A 42 23.07 9.11 -0.67
N MET A 43 23.74 9.39 -1.80
CA MET A 43 23.09 9.69 -3.06
C MET A 43 22.51 8.43 -3.72
N PRO A 44 21.21 8.41 -4.07
CA PRO A 44 20.61 7.29 -4.78
C PRO A 44 21.30 7.02 -6.12
N GLN A 45 21.62 5.75 -6.37
CA GLN A 45 22.26 5.31 -7.61
C GLN A 45 21.25 4.77 -8.62
N ARG A 46 20.11 4.28 -8.16
CA ARG A 46 19.06 3.65 -8.96
C ARG A 46 17.70 3.94 -8.34
N VAL A 47 16.65 4.02 -9.18
CA VAL A 47 15.29 4.30 -8.76
C VAL A 47 14.31 3.41 -9.53
N LYS A 48 13.23 2.98 -8.88
CA LYS A 48 12.06 2.40 -9.54
C LYS A 48 10.86 3.24 -9.17
N VAL A 49 10.19 3.78 -10.18
CA VAL A 49 8.88 4.41 -10.00
C VAL A 49 7.82 3.30 -9.97
N VAL A 50 6.77 3.49 -9.17
CA VAL A 50 5.64 2.57 -9.05
C VAL A 50 4.33 3.33 -9.30
N THR A 51 3.39 2.71 -9.99
CA THR A 51 2.06 3.30 -10.27
C THR A 51 1.09 3.14 -9.10
N GLU A 52 1.41 2.26 -8.15
CA GLU A 52 0.57 1.95 -7.03
C GLU A 52 0.57 3.07 -5.98
N SER A 53 -0.61 3.44 -5.51
CA SER A 53 -0.76 4.43 -4.44
C SER A 53 -0.49 3.79 -3.07
N TRP A 54 0.28 4.52 -2.24
CA TRP A 54 0.54 4.12 -0.86
C TRP A 54 -0.52 4.71 0.06
N THR A 55 -1.41 3.85 0.56
CA THR A 55 -2.51 4.23 1.43
C THR A 55 -2.49 3.38 2.70
N PRO A 56 -3.14 3.80 3.80
CA PRO A 56 -3.16 3.02 5.03
C PRO A 56 -3.72 1.61 4.82
N GLU A 57 -4.68 1.45 3.90
CA GLU A 57 -5.34 0.19 3.54
C GLU A 57 -4.40 -0.76 2.79
N THR A 58 -3.45 -0.24 2.00
CA THR A 58 -2.43 -1.10 1.36
C THR A 58 -1.33 -1.54 2.34
N GLY A 59 -1.34 -1.03 3.57
CA GLY A 59 -0.50 -1.49 4.67
C GLY A 59 0.97 -1.04 4.61
N VAL A 60 1.36 -0.27 3.60
CA VAL A 60 2.72 0.26 3.42
C VAL A 60 2.96 1.60 4.13
N VAL A 61 1.89 2.25 4.57
CA VAL A 61 1.93 3.46 5.40
C VAL A 61 1.03 3.32 6.63
N THR A 62 1.23 4.17 7.63
CA THR A 62 0.29 4.35 8.74
C THR A 62 -0.86 5.27 8.34
N ASP A 63 -1.91 5.36 9.17
CA ASP A 63 -3.04 6.28 8.99
C ASP A 63 -2.59 7.76 8.94
N ALA A 64 -1.44 8.06 9.53
CA ALA A 64 -0.77 9.35 9.47
C ALA A 64 0.21 9.49 8.28
N PHE A 65 0.12 8.61 7.28
CA PHE A 65 0.99 8.54 6.09
C PHE A 65 2.50 8.42 6.37
N LYS A 66 2.88 7.88 7.54
CA LYS A 66 4.28 7.54 7.83
C LYS A 66 4.63 6.20 7.16
N LEU A 67 5.81 6.12 6.55
CA LEU A 67 6.28 4.90 5.88
C LEU A 67 6.48 3.74 6.87
N LYS A 68 5.88 2.58 6.55
CA LYS A 68 6.15 1.32 7.24
C LYS A 68 7.29 0.60 6.52
N ARG A 69 8.54 0.94 6.86
CA ARG A 69 9.76 0.45 6.17
C ARG A 69 9.78 -1.06 5.93
N LYS A 70 9.48 -1.88 6.95
CA LYS A 70 9.44 -3.35 6.81
C LYS A 70 8.40 -3.84 5.80
N ALA A 71 7.22 -3.25 5.79
CA ALA A 71 6.15 -3.64 4.86
C ALA A 71 6.48 -3.24 3.42
N ILE A 72 7.11 -2.07 3.22
CA ILE A 72 7.59 -1.61 1.91
C ILE A 72 8.69 -2.55 1.40
N GLU A 73 9.67 -2.87 2.26
CA GLU A 73 10.77 -3.77 1.93
C GLU A 73 10.28 -5.16 1.53
N GLU A 74 9.32 -5.72 2.27
CA GLU A 74 8.74 -7.03 1.94
C GLU A 74 7.96 -7.00 0.62
N LYS A 75 7.17 -5.94 0.40
CA LYS A 75 6.34 -5.80 -0.81
C LYS A 75 7.15 -5.64 -2.09
N TYR A 76 8.23 -4.85 -2.02
CA TYR A 76 9.08 -4.52 -3.17
C TYR A 76 10.42 -5.26 -3.13
N LYS A 77 10.50 -6.37 -2.38
CA LYS A 77 11.75 -7.11 -2.17
C LYS A 77 12.44 -7.48 -3.48
N ASP A 78 11.69 -8.08 -4.40
CA ASP A 78 12.21 -8.52 -5.70
C ASP A 78 12.71 -7.33 -6.54
N ASP A 79 11.96 -6.24 -6.55
CA ASP A 79 12.35 -5.01 -7.27
C ASP A 79 13.63 -4.41 -6.67
N ILE A 80 13.70 -4.31 -5.34
CA ILE A 80 14.87 -3.80 -4.60
C ILE A 80 16.10 -4.68 -4.90
N GLU A 81 15.95 -6.00 -4.84
CA GLU A 81 17.03 -6.94 -5.16
C GLU A 81 17.52 -6.81 -6.61
N SER A 82 16.59 -6.72 -7.58
CA SER A 82 16.94 -6.50 -8.98
C SER A 82 17.68 -5.17 -9.17
N LEU A 83 17.22 -4.09 -8.52
CA LEU A 83 17.93 -2.82 -8.52
C LEU A 83 19.36 -3.02 -8.00
N TYR A 84 19.58 -3.69 -6.86
CA TYR A 84 20.93 -3.91 -6.34
C TYR A 84 21.84 -4.72 -7.28
N LYS A 85 21.29 -5.74 -7.95
CA LYS A 85 22.00 -6.57 -8.94
C LYS A 85 22.34 -5.81 -10.24
N GLY A 86 21.76 -4.62 -10.45
CA GLY A 86 21.86 -3.90 -11.72
C GLY A 86 21.01 -4.53 -12.82
N GLU A 87 20.05 -5.36 -12.44
CA GLU A 87 19.06 -5.92 -13.34
C GLU A 87 17.93 -4.92 -13.53
N GLN A 88 17.44 -4.84 -14.76
CA GLN A 88 16.33 -3.96 -15.09
C GLN A 88 15.03 -4.52 -14.48
N PRO A 89 14.13 -3.65 -13.96
CA PRO A 89 12.88 -4.07 -13.34
C PRO A 89 12.05 -4.87 -14.35
N LYS A 90 11.76 -6.13 -14.02
CA LYS A 90 10.95 -7.00 -14.88
C LYS A 90 9.47 -6.64 -14.69
N LYS A 91 8.72 -6.60 -15.80
CA LYS A 91 7.28 -6.32 -15.82
C LYS A 91 6.58 -7.09 -14.70
N THR A 92 5.96 -6.38 -13.75
CA THR A 92 5.22 -7.00 -12.67
C THR A 92 3.94 -7.61 -13.25
N SER A 93 4.00 -8.91 -13.58
CA SER A 93 2.80 -9.69 -13.85
C SER A 93 2.00 -9.78 -12.56
N SER A 94 0.93 -9.00 -12.43
CA SER A 94 -0.02 -9.12 -11.33
C SER A 94 -0.44 -10.58 -11.17
N LYS A 95 0.06 -11.25 -10.13
CA LYS A 95 -0.36 -12.61 -9.80
C LYS A 95 -1.72 -12.53 -9.13
N LYS A 96 -2.78 -12.66 -9.94
CA LYS A 96 -4.15 -12.85 -9.47
C LYS A 96 -4.17 -14.14 -8.63
N LYS A 97 -4.23 -14.00 -7.31
CA LYS A 97 -4.46 -15.13 -6.39
C LYS A 97 -5.94 -15.51 -6.53
N THR A 98 -6.24 -16.47 -7.39
CA THR A 98 -7.56 -17.12 -7.43
C THR A 98 -7.65 -18.11 -6.28
N SER A 99 -8.33 -17.73 -5.20
CA SER A 99 -8.87 -18.71 -4.26
C SER A 99 -10.11 -19.34 -4.89
N ARG A 100 -10.06 -20.63 -5.18
CA ARG A 100 -11.26 -21.44 -5.40
C ARG A 100 -11.18 -22.68 -4.53
N ALA A 101 -12.20 -22.79 -3.69
CA ALA A 101 -12.47 -23.88 -2.77
C ALA A 101 -12.57 -25.24 -3.48
N ALA A 102 -12.11 -26.27 -2.79
CA ALA A 102 -12.52 -27.65 -3.01
C ALA A 102 -12.80 -28.27 -1.63
N THR A 103 -14.09 -28.35 -1.33
CA THR A 103 -14.72 -29.09 -0.24
C THR A 103 -14.56 -30.60 -0.52
N SER A 104 -14.20 -31.39 0.50
CA SER A 104 -14.34 -32.85 0.46
C SER A 104 -15.12 -33.32 1.68
N GLU A 105 -16.32 -33.83 1.42
CA GLU A 105 -17.17 -34.64 2.30
C GLU A 105 -16.46 -35.92 2.76
N ALA A 106 -16.71 -36.32 4.02
CA ALA A 106 -16.92 -37.72 4.43
C ALA A 106 -17.51 -37.78 5.86
N GLU A 107 -18.75 -38.30 5.94
CA GLU A 107 -19.45 -39.09 6.98
C GLU A 107 -19.01 -38.99 8.46
N GLU A 108 -19.85 -38.69 9.46
CA GLU A 108 -21.10 -39.31 9.98
C GLU A 108 -20.82 -39.83 11.41
N LYS A 109 -21.52 -39.29 12.44
CA LYS A 109 -22.44 -40.02 13.34
C LYS A 109 -22.75 -39.27 14.65
N LYS A 110 -24.06 -39.26 14.94
CA LYS A 110 -24.75 -39.26 16.26
C LYS A 110 -25.28 -37.94 16.85
N GLU A 111 -26.52 -37.62 16.45
CA GLU A 111 -27.61 -37.01 17.26
C GLU A 111 -27.98 -37.87 18.50
N PRO A 112 -28.83 -37.46 19.48
CA PRO A 112 -29.63 -36.22 19.63
C PRO A 112 -29.68 -35.61 21.09
N SER A 113 -30.15 -34.37 21.25
CA SER A 113 -31.28 -34.04 22.19
C SER A 113 -31.59 -32.53 22.27
N THR A 114 -32.74 -32.18 21.69
CA THR A 114 -33.83 -31.31 22.20
C THR A 114 -33.51 -30.14 23.15
N ALA A 115 -33.88 -28.91 22.77
CA ALA A 115 -34.94 -28.12 23.44
C ALA A 115 -35.17 -26.71 22.83
N THR A 116 -36.45 -26.43 22.58
CA THR A 116 -37.13 -25.20 22.16
C THR A 116 -37.02 -24.00 23.13
N SER A 117 -36.94 -22.77 22.61
CA SER A 117 -37.79 -21.58 22.92
C SER A 117 -37.06 -20.28 22.53
N LYS A 118 -37.56 -19.51 21.54
CA LYS A 118 -38.48 -18.36 21.66
C LYS A 118 -38.00 -17.26 22.63
N GLY A 119 -37.70 -16.08 22.09
CA GLY A 119 -37.79 -14.83 22.86
C GLY A 119 -36.96 -13.66 22.33
N ASP A 120 -37.44 -12.99 21.28
CA ASP A 120 -37.42 -11.51 21.28
C ASP A 120 -38.63 -11.06 22.10
N PRO A 121 -38.52 -10.01 22.95
CA PRO A 121 -38.90 -8.70 22.43
C PRO A 121 -38.08 -7.51 22.98
N ALA A 122 -38.11 -6.45 22.18
CA ALA A 122 -37.64 -5.10 22.46
C ALA A 122 -38.02 -4.56 23.85
N ASN A 123 -37.15 -3.72 24.43
CA ASN A 123 -37.63 -2.59 25.23
C ASN A 123 -36.62 -1.43 25.39
N ILE A 124 -37.18 -0.22 25.24
CA ILE A 124 -36.89 1.11 25.84
C ILE A 124 -35.49 1.75 25.80
N SER A 125 -35.39 2.78 24.95
CA SER A 125 -35.07 4.19 25.28
C SER A 125 -34.43 4.54 26.62
N GLU A 126 -33.32 5.29 26.55
CA GLU A 126 -33.16 6.51 27.35
C GLU A 126 -32.21 7.49 26.64
N ASP A 127 -32.80 8.60 26.19
CA ASP A 127 -32.11 9.85 25.88
C ASP A 127 -31.50 10.42 27.17
N VAL A 128 -30.20 10.72 27.15
CA VAL A 128 -29.63 11.75 28.04
C VAL A 128 -28.82 12.72 27.20
N VAL A 129 -29.47 13.86 26.94
CA VAL A 129 -28.83 15.13 26.60
C VAL A 129 -28.15 15.66 27.86
N ALA A 130 -26.87 16.01 27.77
CA ALA A 130 -26.29 17.07 28.58
C ALA A 130 -25.02 17.60 27.93
N ASP A 131 -25.07 18.90 27.62
CA ASP A 131 -23.99 19.82 27.36
C ASP A 131 -22.81 19.67 28.33
N ASP A 132 -21.59 20.00 27.89
CA ASP A 132 -20.93 21.26 28.27
C ASP A 132 -19.45 21.25 27.88
N GLU A 133 -19.01 22.38 27.36
CA GLU A 133 -17.64 22.68 26.97
C GLU A 133 -16.66 22.57 28.15
N ASN A 134 -15.46 21.99 27.96
CA ASN A 134 -14.31 22.43 28.76
C ASN A 134 -12.96 22.36 28.04
N LYS A 135 -12.67 23.46 27.34
CA LYS A 135 -11.46 24.29 27.48
C LYS A 135 -10.18 23.65 28.04
N LYS A 136 -9.13 23.73 27.21
CA LYS A 136 -7.73 24.12 27.50
C LYS A 136 -7.07 23.52 28.77
N LYS A 137 -5.95 22.82 28.55
CA LYS A 137 -4.64 23.13 29.16
C LYS A 137 -3.64 22.00 28.86
N TYR A 138 -2.67 22.24 27.98
CA TYR A 138 -1.28 21.79 28.17
C TYR A 138 -0.39 22.85 27.52
N ALA A 139 0.28 23.61 28.37
CA ALA A 139 1.45 24.42 28.07
C ALA A 139 2.68 23.66 28.58
#